data_AF-W4Q3J6-F1
#
_entry.id   AF-W4Q3J6-F1
#
_cell.length_a   1.000
_cell.length_b   1.000
_cell.length_c   1.000
_cell.angle_alpha   90.00
_cell.angle_beta   90.00
_cell.angle_gamma   90.00
#
_symmetry.space_group_name_H-M   'P 1'
#
loop_
_entity.id
_entity.type
_entity.pdbx_description
1 polymer ?
#
loop_
_entity_poly.entity_id
_entity_poly.type
_entity_poly.pdbx_seq_one_letter_code
_entity_poly.pdbx_strand_id
1 'polypeptide(L)' 'MNHIKVKGVTLGEGLPKICISLVGRTIPDLITEASNLKTLDFDVVEWRVDFLRK' A
#
# COMPACT_ATOMS: atom_id res chain seq x y z
N MET A 1 -10.30 -14.23 -18.04
CA MET A 1 -10.11 -13.29 -16.89
C MET A 1 -9.25 -12.14 -17.37
N ASN A 2 -9.65 -10.90 -17.08
CA ASN A 2 -8.84 -9.72 -17.39
C ASN A 2 -7.92 -9.42 -16.20
N HIS A 3 -6.63 -9.22 -16.46
CA HIS A 3 -5.65 -8.80 -15.47
C HIS A 3 -5.41 -7.29 -15.58
N ILE A 4 -4.95 -6.68 -14.48
CA ILE A 4 -4.65 -5.23 -14.41
C ILE A 4 -3.19 -5.07 -14.03
N LYS A 5 -2.45 -4.25 -14.78
CA LYS A 5 -1.05 -3.94 -14.48
C LYS A 5 -0.92 -2.53 -13.92
N VAL A 6 -0.38 -2.41 -12.70
CA VAL A 6 -0.13 -1.13 -12.02
C VAL A 6 1.33 -1.09 -11.56
N LYS A 7 2.12 -0.14 -12.09
CA LYS A 7 3.53 0.08 -11.69
C LYS A 7 4.39 -1.21 -11.62
N GLY A 8 4.20 -2.14 -12.56
CA GLY A 8 4.94 -3.39 -12.61
C GLY A 8 4.31 -4.57 -11.86
N VAL A 9 3.28 -4.33 -11.05
CA VAL A 9 2.48 -5.37 -10.39
C VAL A 9 1.32 -5.77 -11.28
N THR A 10 1.15 -7.07 -11.54
CA THR A 10 -0.02 -7.61 -12.25
C THR A 10 -1.00 -8.25 -11.26
N LEU A 11 -2.20 -7.68 -11.18
CA LEU A 11 -3.33 -8.19 -10.39
C LEU A 11 -4.18 -9.15 -11.23
N GLY A 12 -4.65 -10.23 -10.61
CA GLY A 12 -5.47 -11.25 -11.29
C GLY A 12 -4.67 -12.33 -12.02
N GLU A 13 -3.37 -12.44 -11.73
CA GLU A 13 -2.47 -13.44 -12.31
C GLU A 13 -1.41 -13.89 -11.28
N GLY A 14 -0.99 -15.16 -11.36
CA GLY A 14 0.09 -15.72 -10.52
C GLY A 14 -0.30 -15.83 -9.04
N LEU A 15 0.68 -15.65 -8.15
CA LEU A 15 0.44 -15.67 -6.70
C LEU A 15 -0.44 -14.49 -6.26
N PRO A 16 -1.32 -14.66 -5.25
CA PRO A 16 -2.03 -13.55 -4.63
C PRO A 16 -1.07 -12.46 -4.17
N LYS A 17 -1.47 -11.20 -4.36
CA LYS A 17 -0.64 -10.04 -4.05
C LYS A 17 -0.91 -9.53 -2.64
N ILE A 18 0.15 -9.13 -1.93
CA ILE A 18 0.09 -8.63 -0.55
C ILE A 18 -0.18 -7.13 -0.58
N CYS A 19 -1.25 -6.73 0.10
CA CYS A 19 -1.63 -5.34 0.31
C CYS A 19 -1.44 -4.96 1.78
N ILE A 20 -0.74 -3.86 2.04
CA ILE A 20 -0.52 -3.33 3.40
C ILE A 20 -1.20 -1.96 3.53
N SER A 21 -1.88 -1.72 4.65
CA SER A 21 -2.54 -0.45 4.92
C SER A 21 -1.60 0.58 5.57
N LEU A 22 -1.67 1.83 5.11
CA LEU A 22 -1.07 3.02 5.70
C LEU A 22 -2.16 3.77 6.47
N VAL A 23 -2.01 3.92 7.79
CA VAL A 23 -3.09 4.35 8.73
C VAL A 23 -2.69 5.53 9.62
N GLY A 24 -1.53 6.16 9.35
CA GLY A 24 -1.06 7.36 10.03
C GLY A 24 -2.14 8.44 10.16
N ARG A 25 -2.28 9.02 11.35
CA ARG A 25 -3.35 9.98 11.66
C ARG A 25 -2.99 11.41 11.30
N THR A 26 -1.72 11.69 11.08
CA THR A 26 -1.19 12.98 10.65
C THR A 26 -0.23 12.79 9.48
N ILE A 27 0.06 13.87 8.73
CA ILE A 27 1.04 13.81 7.62
C ILE A 27 2.42 13.33 8.10
N PRO A 28 2.98 13.80 9.23
CA PRO A 28 4.23 13.24 9.75
C PRO A 28 4.16 11.73 10.02
N ASP A 29 3.08 11.23 10.64
CA ASP A 29 2.91 9.79 10.90
C ASP A 29 2.90 8.99 9.60
N LEU A 30 2.17 9.46 8.58
CA LEU A 30 2.11 8.82 7.27
C LEU A 30 3.48 8.77 6.58
N ILE A 31 4.28 9.83 6.69
CA ILE A 31 5.64 9.86 6.13
C ILE A 31 6.55 8.86 6.84
N THR A 32 6.46 8.77 8.17
CA THR A 32 7.23 7.81 8.96
C THR A 32 6.81 6.38 8.62
N GLU A 33 5.52 6.06 8.60
CA GLU A 33 5.01 4.74 8.22
C GLU A 33 5.45 4.37 6.79
N ALA A 34 5.26 5.26 5.82
CA ALA A 34 5.64 5.01 4.42
C ALA A 34 7.16 4.80 4.25
N SER A 35 7.98 5.46 5.07
CA SER A 35 9.42 5.25 5.07
C SER A 35 9.79 3.87 5.62
N ASN A 36 9.11 3.42 6.68
CA ASN A 36 9.32 2.10 7.26
C ASN A 36 8.89 0.98 6.32
N LEU A 37 7.83 1.18 5.52
CA LEU A 37 7.38 0.17 4.55
C LEU A 37 8.48 -0.18 3.54
N LYS A 38 9.40 0.74 3.20
CA LYS A 38 10.48 0.46 2.22
C LYS A 38 11.39 -0.71 2.60
N THR A 39 11.36 -1.17 3.85
CA THR A 39 12.18 -2.30 4.33
C THR A 39 11.42 -3.63 4.33
N LEU A 40 10.15 -3.63 3.96
CA LEU A 40 9.27 -4.80 3.92
C LEU A 40 9.01 -5.26 2.47
N ASP A 41 8.78 -6.55 2.30
CA ASP A 41 8.37 -7.14 1.02
C ASP A 41 6.83 -7.19 0.92
N PHE A 42 6.28 -6.48 -0.05
CA PHE A 42 4.84 -6.41 -0.33
C PHE A 42 4.62 -5.88 -1.76
N ASP A 43 3.40 -6.04 -2.29
CA ASP A 43 3.11 -5.66 -3.68
C ASP A 43 2.47 -4.27 -3.80
N VAL A 44 1.52 -3.95 -2.92
CA VAL A 44 0.77 -2.68 -2.96
C VAL A 44 0.55 -2.11 -1.56
N VAL A 45 0.47 -0.78 -1.49
CA VAL A 45 0.04 -0.06 -0.29
C VAL A 45 -1.36 0.50 -0.50
N GLU A 46 -2.23 0.30 0.48
CA GLU A 46 -3.51 0.97 0.59
C GLU A 46 -3.39 2.13 1.58
N TRP A 47 -3.66 3.36 1.17
CA TRP A 47 -3.79 4.46 2.13
C TRP A 47 -5.21 4.51 2.70
N ARG A 48 -5.35 4.19 3.98
CA ARG A 48 -6.61 4.27 4.73
C ARG A 48 -6.86 5.69 5.22
N VAL A 49 -7.30 6.54 4.28
CA VAL A 49 -7.53 7.97 4.50
C VAL A 49 -8.56 8.27 5.60
N ASP A 50 -9.42 7.31 5.93
CA ASP A 50 -10.38 7.43 7.03
C ASP A 50 -9.73 7.57 8.42
N PHE A 51 -8.43 7.25 8.55
CA PHE A 51 -7.66 7.48 9.78
C PHE A 51 -7.04 8.88 9.87
N LEU A 52 -6.94 9.60 8.75
CA LEU A 52 -6.32 10.93 8.71
C LEU A 52 -7.19 11.94 9.47
N ARG A 53 -6.57 12.68 10.40
CA ARG A 53 -7.22 13.79 11.09
C ARG A 53 -7.35 15.01 10.17
N LYS A 54 -8.48 15.71 10.29
CA LYS A 54 -8.71 17.03 9.69
C LYS A 54 -7.88 18.09 10.39
#